data_AF-A0A357F7B3-F1
#
_entry.id   AF-A0A357F7B3-F1
#
_cell.length_a   1.000
_cell.length_b   1.000
_cell.length_c   1.000
_cell.angle_alpha   90.00
_cell.angle_beta   90.00
_cell.angle_gamma   90.00
#
_symmetry.space_group_name_H-M   'P 1'
#
loop_
_entity.id
_entity.type
_entity.pdbx_description
1 polymer ?
#
loop_
_entity_poly.entity_id
_entity_poly.type
_entity_poly.pdbx_seq_one_letter_code
_entity_poly.pdbx_strand_id
1 'polypeptide(L)' 'GNMELVLDRKPVEKRIFPAIDLSKSGTRKEELLVDKADLDRIWVLRKVLSQLNVVEALEFLIEKMEKFKENVNFLNMMDK' A
#
# COMPACT_ATOMS: atom_id res chain seq x y z
N GLY A 1 -15.81 8.72 -8.60
CA GLY A 1 -14.85 9.81 -8.32
C GLY A 1 -13.56 9.54 -9.06
N ASN A 2 -12.53 10.37 -8.89
CA ASN A 2 -11.17 10.12 -9.40
C ASN A 2 -10.24 9.48 -8.35
N MET A 3 -10.70 9.36 -7.10
CA MET A 3 -10.03 8.66 -6.00
C MET A 3 -11.05 7.76 -5.31
N GLU A 4 -10.66 6.52 -5.04
CA GLU A 4 -11.44 5.55 -4.27
C GLU A 4 -10.55 4.97 -3.17
N LEU A 5 -11.04 5.04 -1.92
CA LEU A 5 -10.41 4.41 -0.77
C LEU A 5 -11.41 3.40 -0.20
N VAL A 6 -11.14 2.13 -0.44
CA VAL A 6 -12.03 1.04 -0.06
C VAL A 6 -11.57 0.45 1.25
N LEU A 7 -12.49 0.29 2.20
CA LEU A 7 -12.23 -0.38 3.48
C LEU A 7 -12.87 -1.77 3.46
N ASP A 8 -12.15 -2.76 4.01
CA ASP A 8 -12.66 -4.14 4.15
C ASP A 8 -12.98 -4.43 5.61
N ARG A 9 -13.99 -5.26 5.86
CA ARG A 9 -14.41 -5.68 7.19
C ARG A 9 -13.50 -6.76 7.77
N LYS A 10 -12.87 -7.59 6.95
CA LYS A 10 -12.02 -8.72 7.39
C LYS A 10 -10.84 -8.28 8.27
N PRO A 11 -10.08 -7.20 7.95
CA PRO A 11 -9.01 -6.72 8.83
C PRO A 11 -9.58 -6.15 10.14
N VAL A 12 -10.74 -5.49 10.10
CA VAL A 12 -11.40 -4.93 11.28
C VAL A 12 -11.76 -6.02 12.30
N GLU A 13 -12.28 -7.16 11.83
CA GLU A 13 -12.63 -8.30 12.70
C GLU A 13 -11.40 -8.87 13.43
N LYS A 14 -10.22 -8.75 12.82
CA LYS A 14 -8.93 -9.10 13.41
C LYS A 14 -8.24 -7.96 14.15
N ARG A 15 -8.90 -6.79 14.28
CA ARG A 15 -8.36 -5.55 14.89
C ARG A 15 -7.10 -5.02 14.21
N ILE A 16 -6.97 -5.25 12.91
CA ILE A 16 -5.86 -4.72 12.09
C ILE A 16 -6.31 -3.39 11.51
N PHE A 17 -5.52 -2.36 11.77
CA PHE A 17 -5.77 -1.00 11.29
C PHE A 17 -4.51 -0.41 10.66
N PRO A 18 -4.63 0.34 9.56
CA PRO A 18 -5.86 0.74 8.86
C PRO A 18 -6.47 -0.39 8.00
N ALA A 19 -7.79 -0.54 8.01
CA ALA A 19 -8.50 -1.64 7.33
C ALA A 19 -8.75 -1.38 5.83
N ILE A 20 -7.70 -1.03 5.09
CA ILE A 20 -7.77 -0.60 3.69
C ILE A 20 -7.61 -1.80 2.75
N ASP A 21 -8.50 -1.92 1.76
CA ASP A 21 -8.30 -2.82 0.63
C ASP A 21 -7.40 -2.15 -0.41
N LEU A 22 -6.11 -2.46 -0.36
CA LEU A 22 -5.09 -1.90 -1.25
C LEU A 22 -5.29 -2.29 -2.72
N SER A 23 -5.95 -3.43 -2.99
CA SER A 23 -6.19 -3.92 -4.35
C SER A 23 -7.29 -3.12 -5.06
N LYS A 24 -8.30 -2.67 -4.30
CA LYS A 24 -9.43 -1.89 -4.82
C LYS A 24 -9.25 -0.38 -4.66
N SER A 25 -8.32 0.06 -3.82
CA SER A 25 -8.06 1.49 -3.59
C SER A 25 -7.07 2.06 -4.59
N GLY A 26 -7.39 3.22 -5.17
CA GLY A 26 -6.55 3.87 -6.17
C GLY A 26 -7.03 5.26 -6.57
N THR A 27 -6.15 5.98 -7.26
CA THR A 27 -6.40 7.32 -7.80
C THR A 27 -6.12 7.30 -9.29
N ARG A 28 -7.02 7.87 -10.09
CA ARG A 28 -6.80 8.06 -11.53
C ARG A 28 -5.77 9.15 -11.78
N LYS A 29 -4.90 8.94 -12.76
CA LYS A 29 -3.81 9.85 -13.11
C LYS A 29 -2.84 10.13 -11.95
N GLU A 30 -2.48 9.09 -11.20
CA GLU A 30 -1.55 9.21 -10.06
C GLU A 30 -0.13 9.65 -10.48
N GLU A 31 0.23 9.50 -11.76
CA GLU A 31 1.48 10.02 -12.34
C GLU A 31 1.61 11.55 -12.32
N LEU A 32 0.52 12.27 -12.08
CA LEU A 32 0.53 13.73 -11.91
C LEU A 32 0.76 14.15 -10.45
N LEU A 33 0.69 13.20 -9.51
CA LEU A 33 0.73 13.45 -8.06
C LEU A 33 2.00 12.92 -7.40
N VAL A 34 2.60 11.89 -7.98
CA VAL A 34 3.75 11.18 -7.42
C VAL A 34 4.90 11.26 -8.43
N ASP A 35 6.12 11.44 -7.93
CA ASP A 35 7.30 11.39 -8.78
C ASP A 35 7.42 10.02 -9.46
N LYS A 36 7.93 9.99 -10.69
CA LYS A 36 8.03 8.77 -11.48
C LYS A 36 8.82 7.67 -10.75
N ALA A 37 9.91 8.02 -10.06
CA ALA A 37 10.71 7.02 -9.35
C ALA A 37 9.94 6.36 -8.21
N ASP A 38 9.19 7.15 -7.44
CA ASP A 38 8.34 6.63 -6.36
C ASP A 38 7.14 5.85 -6.90
N LEU A 39 6.57 6.28 -8.03
CA LEU A 39 5.46 5.59 -8.67
C LEU A 39 5.86 4.17 -9.14
N ASP A 40 7.03 4.03 -9.75
CA ASP A 40 7.56 2.73 -10.19
C ASP A 40 7.74 1.79 -8.97
N ARG A 41 8.26 2.31 -7.85
CA ARG A 41 8.39 1.56 -6.58
C ARG A 41 7.05 1.15 -6.00
N ILE A 42 6.08 2.06 -5.97
CA ILE A 42 4.70 1.79 -5.52
C ILE A 42 4.07 0.70 -6.39
N TRP A 43 4.33 0.70 -7.70
CA TRP A 43 3.80 -0.32 -8.61
C TRP A 43 4.37 -1.71 -8.33
N VAL A 44 5.68 -1.82 -8.07
CA VAL A 44 6.31 -3.08 -7.64
C VAL A 44 5.71 -3.56 -6.32
N LEU A 45 5.57 -2.67 -5.34
CA LEU A 45 4.92 -2.99 -4.07
C LEU A 45 3.49 -3.50 -4.26
N ARG A 46 2.68 -2.82 -5.09
CA ARG A 46 1.31 -3.24 -5.42
C ARG A 46 1.27 -4.63 -6.06
N LYS A 47 2.22 -4.97 -6.94
CA LYS A 47 2.32 -6.32 -7.52
C LYS A 47 2.58 -7.39 -6.47
N VAL A 48 3.52 -7.15 -5.55
CA VAL A 48 3.80 -8.09 -4.46
C VAL A 48 2.55 -8.28 -3.58
N LEU A 49 1.91 -7.18 -3.20
CA LEU A 49 0.71 -7.22 -2.35
C LEU A 49 -0.49 -7.88 -3.05
N SER A 50 -0.60 -7.80 -4.38
CA SER A 50 -1.69 -8.41 -5.15
C SER A 50 -1.70 -9.95 -5.11
N GLN A 51 -0.59 -10.58 -4.74
CA GLN A 51 -0.49 -12.02 -4.57
C GLN A 51 -1.01 -12.50 -3.21
N LEU A 52 -1.17 -11.59 -2.26
CA LEU A 52 -1.61 -11.86 -0.89
C LEU A 52 -3.11 -11.57 -0.74
N ASN A 53 -3.74 -12.17 0.26
CA ASN A 53 -5.09 -11.76 0.63
C ASN A 53 -5.06 -10.40 1.36
N VAL A 54 -6.20 -9.70 1.45
CA VAL A 54 -6.29 -8.34 2.03
C VAL A 54 -5.71 -8.24 3.45
N VAL A 55 -5.88 -9.30 4.27
CA VAL A 55 -5.38 -9.31 5.65
C VAL A 55 -3.87 -9.45 5.66
N GLU A 56 -3.34 -10.46 4.96
CA GLU A 56 -1.90 -10.71 4.84
C GLU A 56 -1.16 -9.52 4.21
N ALA A 57 -1.74 -8.90 3.18
CA ALA A 57 -1.19 -7.73 2.53
C ALA A 57 -1.05 -6.54 3.52
N LEU A 58 -2.07 -6.32 4.35
CA LEU A 58 -2.03 -5.25 5.37
C LEU A 58 -1.04 -5.57 6.48
N GLU A 59 -1.03 -6.79 7.02
CA GLU A 59 -0.06 -7.20 8.04
C GLU A 59 1.36 -7.05 7.54
N PHE A 60 1.64 -7.55 6.32
CA PHE A 60 2.93 -7.40 5.68
C PHE A 60 3.32 -5.93 5.51
N LEU A 61 2.40 -5.09 5.01
CA LEU A 61 2.68 -3.68 4.80
C LEU A 61 2.98 -2.96 6.12
N ILE A 62 2.17 -3.19 7.16
CA ILE A 62 2.37 -2.59 8.49
C ILE A 62 3.72 -3.02 9.08
N GLU A 63 4.04 -4.32 9.05
CA GLU A 63 5.31 -4.83 9.59
C GLU A 63 6.54 -4.22 8.89
N LYS A 64 6.45 -3.95 7.58
CA LYS A 64 7.53 -3.28 6.85
C LYS A 64 7.58 -1.79 7.15
N MET A 65 6.44 -1.11 7.16
CA MET A 65 6.37 0.34 7.40
C MET A 65 6.78 0.70 8.83
N GLU A 66 6.48 -0.13 9.83
CA GLU A 66 6.89 0.10 11.23
C GLU A 66 8.41 0.20 11.42
N LYS A 67 9.20 -0.38 10.50
CA LYS A 67 10.67 -0.32 10.55
C LYS A 67 11.23 1.03 10.10
N PHE A 68 10.39 1.89 9.50
CA PHE A 68 10.78 3.18 8.95
C PHE A 68 9.94 4.30 9.53
N LYS A 69 10.60 5.40 9.91
CA LYS A 69 9.90 6.59 10.41
C LYS A 69 9.16 7.35 9.30
N GLU A 70 9.64 7.26 8.06
CA GLU A 70 9.16 8.04 6.92
C GLU A 70 8.99 7.17 5.69
N ASN A 71 7.94 7.43 4.90
CA ASN A 71 7.60 6.67 3.70
C ASN A 71 8.72 6.71 2.65
N VAL A 72 9.45 7.81 2.53
CA VAL A 72 10.58 7.94 1.60
C VAL A 72 11.67 6.92 1.92
N ASN A 73 11.98 6.72 3.20
CA ASN A 73 12.97 5.74 3.63
C ASN A 73 12.50 4.30 3.37
N PHE A 74 11.20 4.03 3.55
CA PHE A 74 10.61 2.74 3.20
C PHE A 74 10.67 2.47 1.69
N LEU A 75 10.27 3.43 0.86
CA LEU A 75 10.31 3.28 -0.59
C LEU A 75 11.75 3.07 -1.11
N ASN A 76 12.72 3.80 -0.56
CA ASN A 76 14.13 3.65 -0.91
C ASN A 76 14.74 2.30 -0.49
N MET A 77 14.14 1.57 0.47
CA MET A 77 14.60 0.22 0.82
C MET A 77 14.44 -0.76 -0.36
N MET A 78 13.46 -0.52 -1.24
CA MET A 78 13.17 -1.39 -2.38
C MET A 78 14.15 -1.25 -3.54
N ASP A 79 15.12 -0.33 -3.45
CA ASP A 79 16.19 -0.13 -4.44
C ASP A 79 17.39 -1.10 -4.25
N LYS A 80 17.34 -2.02 -3.25
CA LYS A 80 18.41 -2.99 -2.96
C LYS A 80 17.98 -4.45 -3.11
#